data_AF-A0A6A2ZBS1-F1
#
_entry.id   AF-A0A6A2ZBS1-F1
#
_cell.length_a   1.000
_cell.length_b   1.000
_cell.length_c   1.000
_cell.angle_alpha   90.00
_cell.angle_beta   90.00
_cell.angle_gamma   90.00
#
_symmetry.space_group_name_H-M   'P 1'
#
loop_
_entity.id
_entity.type
_entity.pdbx_description
1 polymer ?
#
loop_
_entity_poly.entity_id
_entity_poly.type
_entity_poly.pdbx_seq_one_letter_code
_entity_poly.pdbx_strand_id
1 'polypeptide(L)'
;MALYLLYESFSGYALFQAQGLDEIGQNTEAVRNSVADLNRFGKVVQLTAFQPFESAIDGLNQCNSVSEGLMTDELRSFLELNIPKVKVGKKSKFSLGVAEPKLGSHIS
;
A
#
# COMPACT_ATOMS: atom_id res chain seq x y z
N MET A 1 -4.12 -14.76 4.17
CA MET A 1 -3.24 -13.70 4.67
C MET A 1 -3.85 -12.38 4.20
N ALA A 2 -3.98 -11.35 5.03
CA ALA A 2 -4.46 -10.05 4.52
C ALA A 2 -3.35 -9.38 3.70
N LEU A 3 -3.66 -8.84 2.52
CA LEU A 3 -2.71 -8.04 1.74
C LEU A 3 -3.10 -6.58 1.86
N TYR A 4 -2.22 -5.77 2.43
CA TYR A 4 -2.30 -4.32 2.37
C TYR A 4 -1.42 -3.81 1.24
N LEU A 5 -1.84 -2.75 0.56
CA LEU A 5 -1.10 -2.10 -0.51
C LEU A 5 -0.88 -0.64 -0.11
N LEU A 6 0.38 -0.25 0.05
CA LEU A 6 0.77 1.14 0.20
C LEU A 6 0.75 1.79 -1.19
N TYR A 7 0.07 2.93 -1.29
CA TYR A 7 0.06 3.76 -2.48
C TYR A 7 0.36 5.21 -2.10
N GLU A 8 1.48 5.72 -2.58
CA GLU A 8 1.82 7.13 -2.52
C GLU A 8 1.26 7.89 -3.72
N SER A 9 0.72 9.07 -3.45
CA SER A 9 0.25 10.01 -4.48
C SER A 9 0.64 11.42 -4.07
N PHE A 10 0.62 12.37 -5.00
CA PHE A 10 0.88 13.78 -4.66
C PHE A 10 -0.07 14.33 -3.58
N SER A 11 -1.27 13.76 -3.46
CA SER A 11 -2.26 14.17 -2.45
C SER A 11 -2.03 13.57 -1.06
N GLY A 12 -1.20 12.54 -0.92
CA GLY A 12 -1.02 11.83 0.34
C GLY A 12 -0.74 10.34 0.20
N TYR A 13 -0.60 9.68 1.35
CA TYR A 13 -0.50 8.23 1.46
C TYR A 13 -1.88 7.58 1.57
N ALA A 14 -2.09 6.53 0.79
CA ALA A 14 -3.25 5.67 0.85
C ALA A 14 -2.82 4.25 1.22
N LEU A 15 -3.61 3.61 2.07
CA LEU A 15 -3.51 2.19 2.37
C LEU A 15 -4.77 1.52 1.88
N PHE A 16 -4.59 0.53 1.00
CA PHE A 16 -5.67 -0.30 0.52
C PHE A 16 -5.54 -1.71 1.08
N GLN A 17 -6.66 -2.40 1.24
CA GLN A 17 -6.69 -3.82 1.50
C GLN A 17 -7.19 -4.55 0.25
N ALA A 18 -6.40 -5.50 -0.22
CA ALA A 18 -6.75 -6.39 -1.32
C ALA A 18 -7.22 -7.75 -0.79
N GLN A 19 -8.31 -8.26 -1.35
CA GLN A 19 -8.92 -9.55 -1.00
C GLN A 19 -9.38 -10.28 -2.25
N GLY A 20 -9.34 -11.61 -2.24
CA GLY A 20 -9.88 -12.42 -3.35
C GLY A 20 -9.06 -12.36 -4.64
N LEU A 21 -7.74 -12.12 -4.55
CA LEU A 21 -6.84 -12.15 -5.69
C LEU A 21 -6.66 -13.59 -6.21
N ASP A 22 -6.77 -13.77 -7.52
CA ASP A 22 -6.46 -15.03 -8.20
C ASP A 22 -5.01 -15.02 -8.70
N GLU A 23 -4.12 -15.58 -7.90
CA GLU A 23 -2.69 -15.65 -8.20
C GLU A 23 -2.36 -16.64 -9.36
N ILE A 24 -3.22 -17.64 -9.57
CA ILE A 24 -3.01 -18.66 -10.62
C ILE A 24 -3.49 -18.11 -11.97
N GLY A 25 -4.67 -17.50 -11.99
CA GLY A 25 -5.33 -16.96 -13.18
C GLY A 25 -4.93 -15.53 -13.56
N GLN A 26 -3.98 -14.91 -12.85
CA GLN A 26 -3.60 -13.49 -13.01
C GLN A 26 -3.30 -13.06 -14.45
N ASN A 27 -2.78 -13.98 -15.27
CA ASN A 27 -2.40 -13.71 -16.68
C ASN A 27 -3.55 -13.90 -17.67
N THR A 28 -4.72 -14.37 -17.23
CA THR A 28 -5.89 -14.50 -18.11
C THR A 28 -6.43 -13.13 -18.48
N GLU A 29 -6.92 -12.98 -19.71
CA GLU A 29 -7.53 -11.72 -20.16
C GLU A 29 -8.72 -11.32 -19.29
N ALA A 30 -9.50 -12.28 -18.81
CA ALA A 30 -10.63 -12.04 -17.92
C ALA A 30 -10.22 -11.34 -16.62
N VAL A 31 -9.12 -11.79 -15.98
CA VAL A 31 -8.59 -11.18 -14.75
C VAL A 31 -8.01 -9.80 -15.05
N ARG A 32 -7.24 -9.65 -16.13
CA ARG A 32 -6.68 -8.35 -16.53
C ARG A 32 -7.76 -7.30 -16.82
N ASN A 33 -8.82 -7.69 -17.52
CA ASN A 33 -9.96 -6.82 -17.80
C ASN A 33 -10.75 -6.45 -16.53
N SER A 34 -10.74 -7.31 -15.51
CA SER A 34 -11.40 -7.00 -14.23
C SER A 34 -10.71 -5.89 -13.44
N VAL A 35 -9.40 -5.70 -13.62
CA VAL A 35 -8.65 -4.60 -13.00
C VAL A 35 -8.98 -3.25 -13.64
N ALA A 36 -9.25 -3.24 -14.95
CA ALA A 36 -9.64 -2.03 -15.68
C ALA A 36 -11.11 -1.63 -15.45
N ASP A 37 -11.96 -2.54 -14.98
CA ASP A 37 -13.35 -2.28 -14.62
C ASP A 37 -13.45 -1.84 -13.15
N LEU A 38 -13.79 -0.58 -12.92
CA LEU A 38 -13.85 0.00 -11.57
C LEU A 38 -14.82 -0.74 -10.63
N ASN A 39 -15.96 -1.22 -11.13
CA ASN A 39 -16.94 -1.94 -10.31
C ASN A 39 -16.43 -3.31 -9.88
N ARG A 40 -15.62 -3.96 -10.71
CA ARG A 40 -14.97 -5.24 -10.39
C ARG A 40 -13.76 -5.03 -9.50
N PHE A 41 -12.88 -4.10 -9.85
CA PHE A 41 -11.69 -3.76 -9.08
C PHE A 41 -12.04 -3.31 -7.67
N GLY A 42 -13.05 -2.44 -7.52
CA GLY A 42 -13.51 -1.96 -6.22
C GLY A 42 -14.03 -3.07 -5.30
N LYS A 43 -14.48 -4.22 -5.81
CA LYS A 43 -14.86 -5.37 -4.95
C LYS A 43 -13.66 -6.08 -4.33
N VAL A 44 -12.50 -5.96 -4.96
CA VAL A 44 -11.26 -6.66 -4.64
C VAL A 44 -10.34 -5.76 -3.80
N VAL A 45 -10.30 -4.46 -4.11
CA VAL A 45 -9.41 -3.48 -3.48
C VAL A 45 -10.24 -2.39 -2.80
N GLN A 46 -10.07 -2.26 -1.49
CA GLN A 46 -10.83 -1.35 -0.64
C GLN A 46 -9.89 -0.38 0.07
N LEU A 47 -10.22 0.91 0.07
CA LEU A 47 -9.45 1.92 0.82
C LEU A 47 -9.67 1.71 2.32
N THR A 48 -8.59 1.55 3.08
CA THR A 48 -8.66 1.39 4.53
C THR A 48 -8.19 2.62 5.30
N ALA A 49 -7.23 3.36 4.73
CA ALA A 49 -6.74 4.59 5.33
C ALA A 49 -6.24 5.55 4.27
N PHE A 50 -6.35 6.85 4.54
CA PHE A 50 -5.78 7.90 3.73
C PHE A 50 -5.28 9.03 4.64
N GLN A 51 -4.06 9.48 4.41
CA GLN A 51 -3.46 10.61 5.08
C GLN A 51 -3.02 11.63 4.02
N PRO A 52 -3.68 12.80 3.94
CA PRO A 52 -3.25 13.85 3.04
C PRO A 52 -1.94 14.49 3.55
N PHE A 53 -1.11 14.93 2.61
CA PHE A 53 0.08 15.72 2.95
C PHE A 53 -0.29 17.13 3.41
N GLU A 54 0.55 17.72 4.25
CA GLU A 54 0.27 19.04 4.84
C GLU A 54 0.35 20.15 3.78
N SER A 55 1.23 19.99 2.78
CA SER A 55 1.43 20.97 1.72
C SER A 55 1.94 20.33 0.43
N ALA A 56 1.94 21.12 -0.66
CA ALA A 56 2.54 20.70 -1.92
C ALA A 56 4.05 20.42 -1.82
N ILE A 57 4.76 21.17 -0.96
CA ILE A 57 6.20 21.00 -0.72
C ILE A 57 6.45 19.70 0.04
N ASP A 58 5.63 19.46 1.06
CA ASP A 58 5.66 18.21 1.81
C ASP A 58 5.39 17.01 0.89
N GLY A 59 4.34 17.07 0.07
CA GLY A 59 4.05 16.01 -0.90
C GLY A 59 5.18 15.75 -1.90
N LEU A 60 5.86 16.79 -2.38
CA LEU A 60 7.04 16.62 -3.23
C LEU A 60 8.17 15.89 -2.50
N ASN A 61 8.47 16.28 -1.25
CA ASN A 61 9.51 15.64 -0.44
C ASN A 61 9.18 14.16 -0.15
N GLN A 62 7.91 13.88 0.13
CA GLN A 62 7.41 12.53 0.42
C GLN A 62 7.49 11.64 -0.82
N CYS A 63 7.07 12.13 -1.99
CA CYS A 63 7.20 11.40 -3.26
C CYS A 63 8.67 11.12 -3.62
N ASN A 64 9.56 12.11 -3.45
CA ASN A 64 10.99 11.93 -3.72
C ASN A 64 11.60 10.90 -2.77
N SER A 65 11.30 11.00 -1.46
CA SER A 65 11.80 10.06 -0.45
C SER A 65 11.38 8.63 -0.75
N VAL A 66 10.10 8.41 -1.10
CA VAL A 66 9.61 7.08 -1.50
C VAL A 66 10.32 6.58 -2.75
N SER A 67 10.54 7.43 -3.76
CA SER A 67 11.24 7.08 -5.00
C SER A 67 12.72 6.71 -4.76
N GLU A 68 13.33 7.27 -3.73
CA GLU A 68 14.70 6.94 -3.30
C GLU A 68 14.73 5.70 -2.37
N GLY A 69 13.57 5.19 -1.97
CA GLY A 69 13.43 4.05 -1.06
C GLY A 69 13.60 4.42 0.42
N LEU A 70 13.46 5.69 0.77
CA LEU A 70 13.59 6.20 2.12
C LEU A 70 12.25 6.14 2.86
N MET A 71 12.27 5.63 4.09
CA MET A 71 11.10 5.64 4.97
C MET A 71 11.12 6.89 5.85
N THR A 72 10.26 7.85 5.55
CA THR A 72 10.11 9.08 6.33
C THR A 72 9.35 8.83 7.63
N ASP A 73 9.49 9.72 8.61
CA ASP A 73 8.81 9.60 9.90
C ASP A 73 7.29 9.68 9.77
N GLU A 74 6.80 10.47 8.81
CA GLU A 74 5.38 10.56 8.51
C GLU A 74 4.87 9.25 7.90
N LEU A 75 5.60 8.65 6.94
CA LEU A 75 5.22 7.35 6.38
C LEU A 75 5.22 6.26 7.46
N ARG A 76 6.24 6.24 8.33
CA ARG A 76 6.30 5.32 9.47
C ARG A 76 5.08 5.48 10.37
N SER A 77 4.76 6.73 10.74
CA SER A 77 3.61 7.04 11.61
C SER A 77 2.29 6.60 10.97
N PHE A 78 2.12 6.82 9.67
CA PHE A 78 0.96 6.38 8.91
C PHE A 78 0.81 4.85 8.93
N LEU A 79 1.89 4.10 8.70
CA LEU A 79 1.86 2.64 8.72
C LEU A 79 1.57 2.09 10.13
N GLU A 80 2.21 2.65 11.16
CA GLU A 80 2.02 2.23 12.55
C GLU A 80 0.58 2.45 13.06
N LEU A 81 -0.09 3.49 12.56
CA LEU A 81 -1.47 3.81 12.92
C LEU A 81 -2.48 2.90 12.22
N ASN A 82 -2.22 2.53 10.97
CA ASN A 82 -3.24 1.93 10.09
C ASN A 82 -3.07 0.42 9.86
N ILE A 83 -1.92 -0.16 10.20
CA ILE A 83 -1.65 -1.59 10.01
C ILE A 83 -1.87 -2.36 11.33
N PRO A 84 -2.40 -3.61 11.29
CA PRO A 84 -2.57 -4.41 12.49
C PRO A 84 -1.26 -4.61 13.27
N LYS A 85 -1.28 -4.34 14.58
CA LYS A 85 -0.10 -4.53 15.43
C LYS A 85 0.33 -6.00 15.48
N VAL A 86 1.61 -6.24 15.20
CA VAL A 86 2.23 -7.56 15.34
C VAL A 86 2.76 -7.71 16.76
N LYS A 87 2.41 -8.79 17.45
CA LYS A 87 2.96 -9.07 18.79
C LYS A 87 4.43 -9.46 18.66
N VAL A 88 5.28 -8.91 19.53
CA VAL A 88 6.72 -9.24 19.59
C VAL A 88 6.91 -10.76 19.61
N GLY A 89 7.77 -11.27 18.74
CA GLY A 89 8.06 -12.70 18.59
C GLY A 89 7.04 -13.51 17.79
N LYS A 90 5.99 -12.89 17.22
CA LYS A 90 5.04 -13.57 16.32
C LYS A 90 5.19 -13.05 14.89
N LYS A 91 5.01 -13.94 13.92
CA LYS A 91 4.92 -13.56 12.50
C LYS A 91 3.64 -12.74 12.27
N SER A 92 3.72 -11.75 11.38
CA SER A 92 2.55 -11.01 10.90
C SER A 92 1.57 -11.98 10.23
N LYS A 93 0.27 -11.68 10.34
CA LYS A 93 -0.79 -12.40 9.59
C LYS A 93 -1.21 -11.64 8.32
N PHE A 94 -0.40 -10.67 7.94
CA PHE A 94 -0.61 -9.80 6.79
C PHE A 94 0.71 -9.58 6.06
N SER A 95 0.59 -9.22 4.79
CA SER A 95 1.68 -8.73 3.95
C SER A 95 1.39 -7.28 3.57
N LEU A 96 2.46 -6.49 3.38
CA LEU A 96 2.38 -5.14 2.83
C LEU A 96 3.05 -5.14 1.46
N GLY A 97 2.29 -4.78 0.42
CA GLY A 97 2.80 -4.49 -0.90
C GLY A 97 3.26 -3.05 -0.99
N VAL A 98 4.46 -2.84 -1.52
CA VAL A 98 5.07 -1.53 -1.78
C VAL A 98 5.47 -1.46 -3.25
N ALA A 99 5.35 -0.28 -3.85
CA ALA A 99 5.77 -0.08 -5.24
C ALA A 99 7.30 -0.03 -5.39
N GLU A 100 8.00 0.60 -4.43
CA GLU A 100 9.46 0.71 -4.41
C GLU A 100 10.10 -0.43 -3.58
N PRO A 101 10.86 -1.35 -4.20
CA PRO A 101 11.46 -2.48 -3.48
C PRO A 101 12.43 -2.09 -2.36
N LYS A 102 13.20 -1.01 -2.54
CA LYS A 102 14.14 -0.54 -1.49
C LYS A 102 13.42 -0.09 -0.24
N LEU A 103 12.23 0.50 -0.37
CA LEU A 103 11.40 0.90 0.75
C LEU A 103 10.95 -0.33 1.56
N GLY A 104 10.65 -1.44 0.88
CA GLY A 104 10.26 -2.70 1.53
C GLY A 104 11.30 -3.20 2.54
N SER A 105 12.59 -3.08 2.22
CA SER A 105 13.69 -3.46 3.13
C SER A 105 13.79 -2.60 4.39
N HIS A 106 13.25 -1.37 4.36
CA HIS A 106 13.26 -0.46 5.51
C HIS A 106 12.02 -0.63 6.40
N ILE A 107 10.98 -1.29 5.91
CA ILE A 107 9.73 -1.56 6.63
C ILE A 107 9.77 -2.92 7.36
N SER A 108 10.52 -3.90 6.83
CA SER A 108 10.53 -5.30 7.28
C SER A 108 11.17 -5.53 8.65
#